data_AF-A0AAW9INV3-F1
#
_entry.id   AF-A0AAW9INV3-F1
#
_cell.length_a   1.000
_cell.length_b   1.000
_cell.length_c   1.000
_cell.angle_alpha   90.00
_cell.angle_beta   90.00
_cell.angle_gamma   90.00
#
_symmetry.space_group_name_H-M   'P 1'
#
loop_
_entity.id
_entity.type
_entity.pdbx_description
1 polymer ?
#
loop_
_entity_poly.entity_id
_entity_poly.type
_entity_poly.pdbx_seq_one_letter_code
_entity_poly.pdbx_strand_id
1 'polypeptide(L)'
;MYDKDGKAIETAISDANGIARFEAVDYGIYTIKETRAPEGYNISDEILNVEVNGTETGKTYKAGTITDTKIKASINIKKLDQDGKVLRGAEFTFYDSNNNALETVVSDKDGIIVFNDVI
;
A
#
# COMPACT_ATOMS: atom_id res chain seq x y z
N MET A 1 -17.13 -6.35 5.83
CA MET A 1 -18.23 -6.92 5.02
C MET A 1 -19.49 -6.11 5.29
N TYR A 2 -20.19 -5.72 4.23
CA TYR A 2 -21.45 -5.00 4.27
C TYR A 2 -22.51 -5.78 3.52
N ASP A 3 -23.76 -5.73 3.96
CA ASP A 3 -24.89 -6.32 3.23
C ASP A 3 -25.29 -5.48 2.02
N LYS A 4 -26.31 -5.95 1.28
CA LYS A 4 -26.87 -5.27 0.10
C LYS A 4 -27.40 -3.86 0.35
N ASP A 5 -27.74 -3.53 1.60
CA ASP A 5 -28.27 -2.23 2.00
C ASP A 5 -27.14 -1.30 2.50
N GLY A 6 -25.88 -1.76 2.43
CA GLY A 6 -24.70 -1.02 2.85
C GLY A 6 -24.48 -1.02 4.36
N LYS A 7 -25.21 -1.84 5.12
CA LYS A 7 -25.01 -1.96 6.57
C LYS A 7 -23.77 -2.79 6.85
N ALA A 8 -22.90 -2.30 7.72
CA ALA A 8 -21.75 -3.05 8.19
C ALA A 8 -22.21 -4.29 8.98
N ILE A 9 -21.71 -5.46 8.58
CA ILE A 9 -22.02 -6.75 9.22
C ILE A 9 -20.86 -7.19 10.10
N GLU A 10 -19.64 -7.23 9.55
CA GLU A 10 -18.47 -7.76 10.24
C GLU A 10 -17.16 -7.20 9.66
N THR A 11 -16.09 -7.20 10.46
CA THR A 11 -14.72 -6.90 10.04
C THR A 11 -13.81 -8.09 10.30
N ALA A 12 -12.86 -8.36 9.40
CA ALA A 12 -11.83 -9.37 9.57
C ALA A 12 -10.45 -8.75 9.33
N ILE A 13 -9.42 -9.27 10.00
CA ILE A 13 -8.02 -8.91 9.77
C ILE A 13 -7.38 -10.08 9.00
N SER A 14 -6.59 -9.78 7.96
CA SER A 14 -5.85 -10.79 7.21
C SER A 14 -4.79 -11.47 8.08
N ASP A 15 -4.61 -12.77 7.88
CA ASP A 15 -3.57 -13.55 8.56
C ASP A 15 -2.18 -13.37 7.92
N ALA A 16 -1.17 -14.07 8.45
CA ALA A 16 0.21 -14.01 7.94
C ALA A 16 0.37 -14.48 6.48
N ASN A 17 -0.63 -15.17 5.91
CA ASN A 17 -0.67 -15.56 4.51
C ASN A 17 -1.51 -14.59 3.65
N GLY A 18 -1.97 -13.47 4.22
CA GLY A 18 -2.81 -12.49 3.55
C GLY A 18 -4.29 -12.89 3.45
N ILE A 19 -4.75 -13.91 4.18
CA ILE A 19 -6.14 -14.40 4.07
C ILE A 19 -7.00 -13.77 5.16
N ALA A 20 -8.02 -13.00 4.77
CA ALA A 20 -9.11 -12.61 5.65
C ALA A 20 -10.28 -13.59 5.51
N ARG A 21 -10.86 -14.04 6.62
CA ARG A 21 -12.00 -14.98 6.65
C ARG A 21 -13.17 -14.36 7.40
N PHE A 22 -14.38 -14.57 6.87
CA PHE A 22 -15.65 -14.27 7.52
C PHE A 22 -16.37 -15.61 7.73
N GLU A 23 -16.79 -15.91 8.95
CA GLU A 23 -17.35 -17.21 9.33
C GLU A 23 -18.87 -17.11 9.56
N ALA A 24 -19.57 -18.23 9.41
CA ALA A 24 -21.02 -18.31 9.62
C ALA A 24 -21.82 -17.22 8.86
N VAL A 25 -21.43 -16.95 7.62
CA VAL A 25 -22.10 -15.96 6.76
C VAL A 25 -23.40 -16.54 6.21
N ASP A 26 -24.51 -15.85 6.45
CA ASP A 26 -25.82 -16.20 5.91
C ASP A 26 -25.88 -16.08 4.38
N TYR A 27 -26.92 -16.62 3.77
CA TYR A 27 -27.15 -16.45 2.34
C TYR A 27 -27.45 -14.98 2.02
N GLY A 28 -26.85 -14.46 0.94
CA GLY A 28 -27.00 -13.07 0.59
C GLY A 28 -25.92 -12.56 -0.37
N ILE A 29 -26.06 -11.29 -0.73
CA ILE A 29 -25.10 -10.55 -1.55
C ILE A 29 -24.38 -9.57 -0.62
N TYR A 30 -23.05 -9.63 -0.64
CA TYR A 30 -22.20 -8.85 0.24
C TYR A 30 -21.15 -8.07 -0.54
N THR A 31 -20.77 -6.94 0.03
CA THR A 31 -19.61 -6.16 -0.40
C THR A 31 -18.50 -6.23 0.64
N ILE A 32 -17.26 -6.33 0.16
CA ILE A 32 -16.06 -6.33 1.00
C ILE A 32 -15.19 -5.16 0.54
N LYS A 33 -14.77 -4.36 1.52
CA LYS A 33 -13.89 -3.20 1.34
C LYS A 33 -12.77 -3.31 2.35
N GLU A 34 -11.58 -2.90 1.95
CA GLU A 34 -10.52 -2.64 2.91
C GLU A 34 -10.88 -1.41 3.74
N THR A 35 -10.62 -1.45 5.05
CA THR A 35 -10.88 -0.33 5.97
C THR A 35 -9.62 0.16 6.67
N ARG A 36 -8.53 -0.62 6.58
CA ARG A 36 -7.23 -0.29 7.12
C ARG A 36 -6.17 -1.12 6.40
N ALA A 37 -5.26 -0.45 5.71
CA ALA A 37 -4.08 -1.08 5.13
C ALA A 37 -3.05 -1.49 6.20
N PRO A 38 -2.20 -2.49 5.92
CA PRO A 38 -0.98 -2.73 6.67
C PRO A 38 -0.02 -1.53 6.66
N GLU A 39 0.91 -1.49 7.61
CA GLU A 39 1.96 -0.46 7.62
C GLU A 39 2.80 -0.50 6.33
N GLY A 40 3.08 0.68 5.76
CA GLY A 40 3.85 0.81 4.52
C GLY A 40 3.01 0.70 3.24
N TYR A 41 1.69 0.58 3.33
CA TYR A 41 0.78 0.45 2.19
C TYR A 41 -0.32 1.51 2.20
N ASN A 42 -0.76 1.91 1.00
CA ASN A 42 -1.94 2.74 0.81
C ASN A 42 -3.19 1.87 0.89
N ILE A 43 -4.22 2.36 1.58
CA ILE A 43 -5.54 1.72 1.58
C ILE A 43 -6.10 1.62 0.17
N SER A 44 -6.62 0.45 -0.17
CA SER A 44 -7.22 0.17 -1.47
C SER A 44 -8.70 0.58 -1.48
N ASP A 45 -9.12 1.26 -2.55
CA ASP A 45 -10.53 1.55 -2.84
C ASP A 45 -11.23 0.40 -3.60
N GLU A 46 -10.53 -0.72 -3.82
CA GLU A 46 -11.11 -1.90 -4.46
C GLU A 46 -12.28 -2.47 -3.65
N ILE A 47 -13.34 -2.86 -4.36
CA ILE A 47 -14.54 -3.44 -3.77
C ILE A 47 -14.74 -4.83 -4.36
N LEU A 48 -14.80 -5.83 -3.50
CA LEU A 48 -15.19 -7.19 -3.89
C LEU A 48 -16.68 -7.39 -3.64
N ASN A 49 -17.33 -8.10 -4.55
CA ASN A 49 -18.71 -8.53 -4.41
C ASN A 49 -18.75 -10.06 -4.35
N VAL A 50 -19.50 -10.62 -3.42
CA VAL A 50 -19.67 -12.07 -3.27
C VAL A 50 -21.13 -12.41 -3.02
N GLU A 51 -21.62 -13.42 -3.73
CA GLU A 51 -22.93 -14.01 -3.51
C GLU A 51 -22.77 -15.35 -2.78
N VAL A 52 -23.33 -15.42 -1.58
CA VAL A 52 -23.47 -16.65 -0.80
C VAL A 52 -24.84 -17.21 -1.11
N ASN A 53 -24.90 -18.20 -2.00
CA ASN A 53 -26.17 -18.74 -2.51
C ASN A 53 -26.83 -19.78 -1.60
N GLY A 54 -26.20 -20.16 -0.49
CA GLY A 54 -26.78 -21.05 0.53
C GLY A 54 -27.09 -22.48 0.05
N THR A 55 -26.50 -22.94 -1.05
CA THR A 55 -26.82 -24.26 -1.62
C THR A 55 -26.25 -25.41 -0.80
N GLU A 56 -25.20 -25.18 -0.01
CA GLU A 56 -24.46 -26.18 0.75
C GLU A 56 -23.95 -25.61 2.07
N THR A 57 -24.20 -26.31 3.19
CA THR A 57 -23.65 -25.94 4.50
C THR A 57 -22.13 -26.13 4.53
N GLY A 58 -21.41 -25.15 5.07
CA GLY A 58 -19.94 -25.21 5.21
C GLY A 58 -19.15 -24.93 3.94
N LYS A 59 -19.84 -24.57 2.83
CA LYS A 59 -19.18 -24.17 1.59
C LYS A 59 -18.42 -22.85 1.79
N THR A 60 -17.18 -22.82 1.29
CA THR A 60 -16.37 -21.59 1.24
C THR A 60 -16.55 -20.90 -0.10
N TYR A 61 -16.86 -19.61 -0.07
CA TYR A 61 -16.97 -18.77 -1.25
C TYR A 61 -15.74 -17.85 -1.33
N LYS A 62 -15.10 -17.77 -2.51
CA LYS A 62 -13.96 -16.88 -2.73
C LYS A 62 -14.46 -15.54 -3.22
N ALA A 63 -14.25 -14.49 -2.43
CA ALA A 63 -14.65 -13.13 -2.81
C ALA A 63 -13.70 -12.48 -3.83
N GLY A 64 -12.43 -12.89 -3.87
CA GLY A 64 -11.40 -12.34 -4.76
C GLY A 64 -10.15 -11.91 -4.01
N THR A 65 -9.41 -10.97 -4.59
CA THR A 65 -8.16 -10.41 -4.07
C THR A 65 -8.25 -8.90 -4.10
N ILE A 66 -7.77 -8.24 -3.03
CA ILE A 66 -7.54 -6.79 -3.00
C ILE A 66 -6.03 -6.57 -3.06
N THR A 67 -5.58 -5.63 -3.89
CA THR A 67 -4.15 -5.28 -4.00
C THR A 67 -3.88 -3.90 -3.41
N ASP A 68 -2.86 -3.82 -2.57
CA ASP A 68 -2.38 -2.56 -2.03
C ASP A 68 -1.13 -2.09 -2.77
N THR A 69 -0.98 -0.78 -2.85
CA THR A 69 0.24 -0.15 -3.35
C THR A 69 1.11 0.27 -2.19
N LYS A 70 2.43 0.05 -2.28
CA LYS A 70 3.36 0.54 -1.27
C LYS A 70 3.33 2.06 -1.22
N ILE A 71 3.39 2.61 -0.01
CA ILE A 71 3.67 4.03 0.20
C ILE A 71 5.08 4.29 -0.32
N LYS A 72 5.19 5.30 -1.18
CA LYS A 72 6.44 5.75 -1.77
C LYS A 72 6.69 7.19 -1.33
N ALA A 73 7.92 7.51 -0.98
CA ALA A 73 8.33 8.85 -0.61
C ALA A 73 9.34 9.42 -1.61
N SER A 74 9.51 10.74 -1.58
CA SER A 74 10.61 11.41 -2.28
C SER A 74 11.52 12.11 -1.28
N ILE A 75 12.82 11.88 -1.39
CA ILE A 75 13.84 12.55 -0.57
C ILE A 75 14.44 13.69 -1.40
N ASN A 76 14.37 14.90 -0.86
CA ASN A 76 14.90 16.10 -1.49
C ASN A 76 16.09 16.64 -0.70
N ILE A 77 17.21 16.89 -1.38
CA ILE A 77 18.42 17.45 -0.79
C ILE A 77 18.78 18.72 -1.56
N LYS A 78 19.11 19.79 -0.83
CA LYS A 78 19.66 21.02 -1.41
C LYS A 78 21.14 21.16 -1.03
N LYS A 79 22.01 21.06 -2.02
CA LYS A 79 23.46 21.13 -1.85
C LYS A 79 23.95 22.57 -1.92
N LEU A 80 24.56 23.02 -0.82
CA LEU A 80 25.17 24.35 -0.70
C LEU A 80 26.65 24.26 -0.33
N ASP A 81 27.39 25.35 -0.52
CA ASP A 81 28.70 25.62 0.09
C ASP A 81 28.57 26.26 1.48
N GLN A 82 29.70 26.58 2.12
CA GLN A 82 29.73 27.20 3.45
C GLN A 82 29.08 28.60 3.52
N ASP A 83 28.96 29.28 2.38
CA ASP A 83 28.37 30.62 2.27
C ASP A 83 26.89 30.57 1.85
N GLY A 84 26.31 29.37 1.73
CA GLY A 84 24.91 29.15 1.37
C GLY A 84 24.63 29.24 -0.14
N LYS A 85 25.66 29.26 -1.00
CA LYS A 85 25.49 29.24 -2.47
C LYS A 85 25.30 27.81 -2.96
N VAL A 86 24.47 27.64 -3.98
CA VAL A 86 24.19 26.31 -4.56
C VAL A 86 25.42 25.70 -5.20
N LEU A 87 25.59 24.39 -5.04
CA LEU A 87 26.66 23.63 -5.69
C LEU A 87 26.08 22.55 -6.59
N ARG A 88 26.34 22.71 -7.89
CA ARG A 88 26.04 21.74 -8.94
C ARG A 88 27.15 20.70 -9.04
N GLY A 89 26.80 19.47 -9.43
CA GLY A 89 27.78 18.45 -9.82
C GLY A 89 28.26 17.56 -8.68
N ALA A 90 27.79 17.79 -7.44
CA ALA A 90 27.97 16.84 -6.35
C ALA A 90 27.09 15.60 -6.56
N GLU A 91 27.71 14.43 -6.49
CA GLU A 91 27.06 13.13 -6.61
C GLU A 91 26.62 12.61 -5.24
N PHE A 92 25.41 12.07 -5.18
CA PHE A 92 24.82 11.44 -4.01
C PHE A 92 24.29 10.07 -4.39
N THR A 93 24.58 9.06 -3.56
CA THR A 93 24.07 7.70 -3.73
C THR A 93 23.18 7.35 -2.55
N PHE A 94 21.97 6.87 -2.84
CA PHE A 94 21.04 6.35 -1.86
C PHE A 94 21.32 4.87 -1.62
N TYR A 95 21.43 4.48 -0.35
CA TYR A 95 21.74 3.11 0.06
C TYR A 95 20.61 2.53 0.91
N ASP A 96 20.36 1.24 0.77
CA ASP A 96 19.50 0.51 1.71
C ASP A 96 20.21 0.25 3.06
N SER A 97 19.47 -0.33 4.01
CA SER A 97 20.01 -0.68 5.35
C SER A 97 21.13 -1.73 5.33
N ASN A 98 21.33 -2.43 4.21
CA ASN A 98 22.40 -3.41 4.00
C ASN A 98 23.60 -2.79 3.23
N ASN A 99 23.62 -1.47 3.04
CA ASN A 99 24.61 -0.73 2.24
C ASN A 99 24.62 -1.10 0.74
N ASN A 100 23.52 -1.60 0.18
CA ASN A 100 23.41 -1.73 -1.28
C ASN A 100 23.02 -0.39 -1.90
N ALA A 101 23.72 0.02 -2.96
CA ALA A 101 23.38 1.22 -3.71
C ALA A 101 22.08 1.01 -4.50
N LEU A 102 21.11 1.91 -4.31
CA LEU A 102 19.80 1.87 -4.96
C LEU A 102 19.73 2.85 -6.15
N GLU A 103 20.20 4.07 -5.95
CA GLU A 103 20.15 5.13 -6.96
C GLU A 103 21.28 6.13 -6.73
N THR A 104 21.83 6.69 -7.82
CA THR A 104 22.83 7.77 -7.77
C THR A 104 22.32 8.96 -8.57
N VAL A 105 22.33 10.13 -7.94
CA VAL A 105 21.84 11.39 -8.53
C VAL A 105 22.88 12.48 -8.31
N VAL A 106 23.05 13.32 -9.33
CA VAL A 106 23.96 14.47 -9.29
C VAL A 106 23.15 15.75 -9.12
N SER A 107 23.57 16.60 -8.18
CA SER A 107 22.98 17.92 -7.96
C SER A 107 22.92 18.75 -9.24
N ASP A 108 21.73 19.27 -9.52
CA ASP A 108 21.45 20.08 -10.70
C ASP A 108 21.97 21.53 -10.57
N LYS A 109 21.59 22.38 -11.52
CA LYS A 109 22.00 23.80 -11.55
C LYS A 109 21.52 24.62 -10.35
N ASP A 110 20.47 24.16 -9.68
CA ASP A 110 19.88 24.80 -8.51
C ASP A 110 20.35 24.12 -7.21
N GLY A 111 21.31 23.19 -7.32
CA GLY A 111 21.86 22.40 -6.22
C GLY A 111 20.90 21.33 -5.71
N ILE A 112 19.86 20.96 -6.48
CA ILE A 112 18.82 20.03 -6.02
C ILE A 112 19.18 18.60 -6.42
N ILE A 113 18.96 17.68 -5.47
CA ILE A 113 18.96 16.23 -5.66
C ILE A 113 17.60 15.72 -5.23
N VAL A 114 16.96 14.89 -6.06
CA VAL A 114 15.69 14.24 -5.73
C VAL A 114 15.81 12.75 -5.97
N PHE A 115 15.61 11.96 -4.92
CA PHE A 115 15.36 10.52 -5.03
C PHE A 115 13.85 10.32 -4.99
N ASN A 116 13.28 9.79 -6.07
CA ASN A 116 11.84 9.56 -6.17
C ASN A 116 11.51 8.11 -5.85
N ASP A 117 10.27 7.89 -5.41
CA ASP A 117 9.71 6.55 -5.22
C ASP A 117 10.52 5.64 -4.28
N VAL A 118 11.20 6.22 -3.29
CA VAL A 118 11.94 5.45 -2.28
C VAL A 118 10.96 4.74 -1.33
N ILE A 119 11.33 3.52 -0.93
CA ILE A 119 10.55 2.58 -0.11
C ILE A 119 11.32 2.27 1.16
#